data_AF-A0A958T3J1-F1
#
_entry.id   AF-A0A958T3J1-F1
#
_cell.length_a   1.000
_cell.length_b   1.000
_cell.length_c   1.000
_cell.angle_alpha   90.00
_cell.angle_beta   90.00
_cell.angle_gamma   90.00
#
_symmetry.space_group_name_H-M   'P 1'
#
loop_
_entity.id
_entity.type
_entity.pdbx_description
1 polymer ?
#
loop_
_entity_poly.entity_id
_entity_poly.type
_entity_poly.pdbx_seq_one_letter_code
_entity_poly.pdbx_strand_id
1 'polypeptide(L)'
;MSKVEDFLTKQDEQEIVEAIREAESKTSGEIRIHLEAHSNIDPFDRALELFHELKMDNTKLQNGVLIYVAVEDKTFVIYGDEGINNVVADDFWDQTKNVMQQHFKKGEFKQGLIAGVLSAG
;
A
#
# COMPACT_ATOMS: atom_id res chain seq x y z
N MET A 1 -14.60 16.10 9.74
CA MET A 1 -13.60 15.16 10.26
C MET A 1 -13.62 13.98 9.32
N SER A 2 -12.50 13.68 8.68
CA SER A 2 -12.47 12.60 7.69
C SER A 2 -12.52 11.29 8.47
N LYS A 3 -13.45 10.37 8.18
CA LYS A 3 -13.56 9.07 8.87
C LYS A 3 -12.27 8.24 8.82
N VAL A 4 -11.35 8.60 7.92
CA VAL A 4 -9.99 8.06 7.82
C VAL A 4 -9.17 8.38 9.07
N GLU A 5 -9.34 9.56 9.67
CA GLU A 5 -8.66 9.97 10.91
C GLU A 5 -9.13 9.19 12.15
N ASP A 6 -10.34 8.61 12.11
CA ASP A 6 -10.85 7.70 13.15
C ASP A 6 -10.34 6.26 12.95
N PHE A 7 -9.78 5.94 11.78
CA PHE A 7 -9.42 4.57 11.40
C PHE A 7 -7.99 4.19 11.79
N LEU A 8 -7.08 5.17 11.80
CA LEU A 8 -5.71 5.02 12.28
C LEU A 8 -5.44 6.15 13.28
N THR A 9 -4.98 5.79 14.48
CA THR A 9 -4.54 6.81 15.42
C THR A 9 -3.25 7.46 14.92
N LYS A 10 -2.92 8.66 15.42
CA LYS A 10 -1.63 9.29 15.12
C LYS A 10 -0.43 8.40 15.46
N GLN A 11 -0.56 7.57 16.49
CA GLN A 11 0.47 6.62 16.87
C GLN A 11 0.58 5.47 15.85
N ASP A 12 -0.54 4.95 15.36
CA ASP A 12 -0.54 3.92 14.31
C ASP A 12 0.05 4.44 13.01
N GLU A 13 -0.30 5.67 12.61
CA GLU A 13 0.30 6.34 11.44
C GLU A 13 1.82 6.45 11.59
N GLN A 14 2.29 6.82 12.78
CA GLN A 14 3.72 6.93 13.05
C GLN A 14 4.44 5.59 12.90
N GLU A 15 3.89 4.51 13.45
CA GLU A 15 4.44 3.16 13.30
C GLU A 15 4.46 2.69 11.84
N ILE A 16 3.42 3.00 11.07
CA ILE A 16 3.36 2.70 9.63
C ILE A 16 4.44 3.48 8.88
N VAL A 17 4.60 4.78 9.18
CA VAL A 17 5.63 5.61 8.55
C VAL A 17 7.04 5.13 8.90
N GLU A 18 7.26 4.66 10.12
CA GLU A 18 8.54 4.03 10.50
C GLU A 18 8.79 2.73 9.74
N ALA A 19 7.76 1.89 9.56
CA ALA A 19 7.88 0.68 8.77
C ALA A 19 8.20 0.97 7.29
N ILE A 20 7.58 2.01 6.70
CA ILE A 20 7.89 2.48 5.34
C ILE A 20 9.35 2.90 5.26
N ARG A 21 9.83 3.71 6.20
CA ARG A 21 11.23 4.15 6.22
C ARG A 21 12.21 2.99 6.36
N GLU A 22 11.87 1.97 7.16
CA GLU A 22 12.72 0.79 7.29
C GLU A 22 12.79 -0.01 5.99
N ALA A 23 11.64 -0.19 5.33
CA ALA A 23 11.53 -0.85 4.03
C ALA A 23 12.33 -0.08 2.95
N GLU A 24 12.07 1.22 2.78
CA GLU A 24 12.80 2.10 1.85
C GLU A 24 14.30 2.25 2.18
N SER A 25 14.73 1.88 3.39
CA SER A 25 16.17 1.82 3.73
C SER A 25 16.84 0.52 3.27
N LYS A 26 16.06 -0.54 3.02
CA LYS A 26 16.54 -1.86 2.58
C LYS A 26 16.43 -2.03 1.07
N THR A 27 15.44 -1.39 0.45
CA THR A 27 15.23 -1.35 -1.00
C THR A 27 15.52 0.04 -1.57
N SER A 28 15.77 0.13 -2.88
CA SER A 28 15.73 1.42 -3.59
C SER A 28 14.32 1.79 -4.04
N GLY A 29 13.32 0.96 -3.73
CA GLY A 29 11.91 1.19 -4.05
C GLY A 29 11.30 2.31 -3.23
N GLU A 30 10.32 2.99 -3.81
CA GLU A 30 9.51 4.02 -3.12
C GLU A 30 8.14 3.43 -2.81
N ILE A 31 7.76 3.42 -1.53
CA ILE A 31 6.50 2.83 -1.08
C ILE A 31 5.59 3.95 -0.59
N ARG A 32 4.38 4.03 -1.16
CA ARG A 32 3.34 4.97 -0.72
C ARG A 32 2.07 4.24 -0.35
N ILE A 33 1.42 4.75 0.69
CA ILE A 33 0.12 4.28 1.15
C ILE A 33 -0.87 5.42 0.98
N HIS A 34 -1.98 5.14 0.29
CA HIS A 34 -3.08 6.07 0.13
C HIS A 34 -4.34 5.48 0.74
N LEU A 35 -4.93 6.21 1.68
CA LEU A 35 -6.13 5.81 2.42
C LEU A 35 -7.27 6.74 2.04
N GLU A 36 -8.35 6.17 1.51
CA GLU A 36 -9.60 6.87 1.21
C GLU A 36 -10.74 6.23 2.01
N ALA A 37 -11.76 7.03 2.33
CA ALA A 37 -12.95 6.49 3.00
C ALA A 37 -13.72 5.55 2.05
N HIS A 38 -14.05 6.02 0.85
CA HIS A 38 -14.84 5.29 -0.13
C HIS A 38 -14.43 5.68 -1.55
N SER A 39 -14.52 4.72 -2.49
CA SER A 39 -14.36 4.96 -3.93
C SER A 39 -15.60 4.52 -4.71
N ASN A 40 -16.07 5.38 -5.60
CA ASN A 40 -17.18 5.08 -6.52
C ASN A 40 -16.75 4.38 -7.83
N ILE A 41 -15.43 4.30 -8.07
CA ILE A 41 -14.86 3.60 -9.23
C ILE A 41 -14.11 2.36 -8.76
N ASP A 42 -13.76 1.48 -9.71
CA ASP A 42 -13.02 0.27 -9.41
C ASP A 42 -11.73 0.61 -8.63
N PRO A 43 -11.44 -0.08 -7.50
CA PRO A 43 -10.26 0.20 -6.70
C PRO A 43 -8.95 0.11 -7.49
N PHE A 44 -8.89 -0.73 -8.52
CA PHE A 44 -7.71 -0.86 -9.36
C PHE A 44 -7.53 0.35 -10.28
N ASP A 45 -8.60 0.79 -10.94
CA ASP A 45 -8.58 2.01 -11.76
C ASP A 45 -8.21 3.23 -10.90
N ARG A 46 -8.76 3.35 -9.69
CA ARG A 46 -8.43 4.43 -8.76
C ARG A 46 -6.96 4.41 -8.35
N ALA A 47 -6.41 3.23 -8.05
CA ALA A 47 -5.00 3.08 -7.71
C ALA A 47 -4.11 3.47 -8.89
N LEU A 48 -4.47 3.08 -10.12
CA LEU A 48 -3.73 3.45 -11.32
C LEU A 48 -3.76 4.96 -11.59
N GLU A 49 -4.93 5.61 -11.46
CA GLU A 49 -5.04 7.07 -11.55
C GLU A 49 -4.12 7.74 -10.53
N LEU A 50 -4.21 7.34 -9.26
CA LEU A 50 -3.38 7.89 -8.19
C LEU A 50 -1.89 7.66 -8.42
N PHE A 51 -1.50 6.51 -8.97
CA PHE A 51 -0.11 6.19 -9.28
C PHE A 51 0.47 7.21 -10.28
N HIS A 52 -0.28 7.51 -11.34
CA HIS A 52 0.10 8.52 -12.35
C HIS A 52 0.00 9.95 -11.81
N GLU A 53 -1.04 10.29 -11.04
CA GLU A 53 -1.20 11.62 -10.42
C GLU A 53 -0.04 11.94 -9.47
N LEU A 54 0.39 10.94 -8.69
CA LEU A 54 1.50 11.05 -7.76
C LEU A 54 2.87 10.93 -8.43
N LYS A 55 2.91 10.71 -9.75
CA LYS A 55 4.12 10.52 -10.56
C LYS A 55 5.03 9.41 -10.02
N MET A 56 4.44 8.34 -9.52
CA MET A 56 5.19 7.19 -9.00
C MET A 56 5.85 6.37 -10.12
N ASP A 57 5.40 6.57 -11.38
CA ASP A 57 6.04 6.08 -12.60
C ASP A 57 7.34 6.83 -12.94
N ASN A 58 7.61 7.96 -12.29
CA ASN A 58 8.80 8.79 -12.54
C ASN A 58 10.00 8.38 -11.67
N THR A 59 10.15 7.08 -11.41
CA THR A 59 11.30 6.51 -10.71
C THR A 59 12.32 5.97 -11.72
N LYS A 60 13.61 6.17 -11.47
CA LYS A 60 14.67 5.74 -12.40
C LYS A 60 14.71 4.23 -12.62
N LEU A 61 14.22 3.46 -11.65
CA LEU A 61 14.25 2.01 -11.64
C LEU A 61 12.85 1.40 -11.77
N GLN A 62 11.82 2.22 -12.01
CA GLN A 62 10.42 1.78 -12.11
C GLN A 62 10.03 0.88 -10.94
N ASN A 63 10.33 1.36 -9.73
CA ASN A 63 10.20 0.59 -8.49
C ASN A 63 9.34 1.32 -7.45
N GLY A 64 8.31 2.01 -7.94
CA GLY A 64 7.25 2.56 -7.11
C GLY A 64 6.25 1.47 -6.70
N VAL A 65 5.82 1.49 -5.44
CA VAL A 65 4.71 0.67 -4.95
C VAL A 65 3.66 1.57 -4.33
N LEU A 66 2.43 1.49 -4.83
CA LEU A 66 1.28 2.17 -4.25
C LEU A 66 0.35 1.15 -3.58
N ILE A 67 0.13 1.32 -2.29
CA ILE A 67 -0.88 0.60 -1.53
C ILE A 67 -2.10 1.50 -1.38
N TYR A 68 -3.15 1.18 -2.12
CA TYR A 68 -4.44 1.86 -2.04
C TYR A 68 -5.39 1.13 -1.10
N VAL A 69 -6.03 1.83 -0.18
CA VAL A 69 -7.02 1.26 0.75
C VAL A 69 -8.29 2.12 0.79
N ALA A 70 -9.42 1.52 0.43
CA ALA A 70 -10.75 2.08 0.62
C ALA A 70 -11.36 1.47 1.90
N VAL A 71 -11.38 2.29 2.95
CA VAL A 71 -11.65 1.88 4.34
C VAL A 71 -13.09 1.42 4.55
N GLU A 72 -14.08 2.13 4.02
CA GLU A 72 -15.50 1.81 4.17
C GLU A 72 -15.89 0.60 3.31
N ASP A 73 -15.30 0.48 2.12
CA ASP A 73 -15.51 -0.65 1.20
C ASP A 73 -14.78 -1.93 1.62
N LYS A 74 -13.80 -1.81 2.53
CA LYS A 74 -12.89 -2.90 2.95
C LYS A 74 -12.17 -3.53 1.77
N THR A 75 -11.87 -2.72 0.75
CA THR A 75 -11.12 -3.11 -0.44
C THR A 75 -9.75 -2.44 -0.43
N PHE A 76 -8.75 -3.15 -0.95
CA PHE A 76 -7.41 -2.61 -1.10
C PHE A 76 -6.79 -3.13 -2.39
N VAL A 77 -5.84 -2.36 -2.92
CA VAL A 77 -5.08 -2.67 -4.12
C VAL A 77 -3.62 -2.40 -3.82
N ILE A 78 -2.77 -3.31 -4.28
CA ILE A 78 -1.33 -3.14 -4.27
C ILE A 78 -0.92 -3.02 -5.73
N TYR A 79 -0.39 -1.86 -6.10
CA TYR A 79 0.07 -1.58 -7.45
C TYR A 79 1.57 -1.38 -7.42
N GLY A 80 2.31 -2.34 -7.96
CA GLY A 80 3.75 -2.26 -8.16
C GLY A 80 4.07 -1.89 -9.60
N ASP A 81 5.07 -1.03 -9.76
CA ASP A 81 5.59 -0.63 -11.05
C ASP A 81 6.34 -1.78 -11.76
N GLU A 82 6.56 -1.64 -13.06
CA GLU A 82 7.06 -2.70 -13.96
C GLU A 82 8.43 -3.23 -13.52
N GLY A 83 9.31 -2.35 -13.02
CA GLY A 83 10.64 -2.73 -12.55
C GLY A 83 10.59 -3.68 -11.36
N ILE A 84 9.61 -3.55 -10.45
CA ILE A 84 9.40 -4.51 -9.36
C ILE A 84 8.79 -5.80 -9.90
N ASN A 85 7.78 -5.71 -10.75
CA ASN A 85 7.13 -6.88 -11.34
C ASN A 85 8.10 -7.77 -12.13
N ASN A 86 9.16 -7.18 -12.71
CA ASN A 86 10.20 -7.90 -13.43
C ASN A 86 11.21 -8.64 -12.53
N VAL A 87 11.34 -8.27 -11.25
CA VAL A 87 12.31 -8.88 -10.32
C VAL A 87 11.67 -9.77 -9.26
N VAL A 88 10.39 -9.57 -8.95
CA VAL A 88 9.66 -10.38 -7.97
C VAL A 88 9.07 -11.63 -8.63
N ALA A 89 8.84 -12.66 -7.83
CA ALA A 89 8.15 -13.86 -8.29
C ALA A 89 6.66 -13.58 -8.55
N ASP A 90 6.04 -14.34 -9.44
CA ASP A 90 4.61 -14.19 -9.78
C ASP A 90 3.69 -14.27 -8.55
N ASP A 91 4.08 -15.00 -7.50
CA ASP A 91 3.30 -15.17 -6.27
C ASP A 91 3.58 -14.11 -5.19
N PHE A 92 4.53 -13.20 -5.41
CA PHE A 92 4.96 -12.20 -4.43
C PHE A 92 3.82 -11.28 -3.99
N TRP A 93 3.08 -10.72 -4.95
CA TRP A 93 1.95 -9.85 -4.66
C TRP A 93 0.76 -10.61 -4.07
N ASP A 94 0.53 -11.86 -4.49
CA ASP A 94 -0.50 -12.71 -3.91
C ASP A 94 -0.19 -13.07 -2.46
N GLN A 95 1.07 -13.38 -2.13
CA GLN A 95 1.52 -13.60 -0.75
C GLN A 95 1.32 -12.34 0.09
N THR A 96 1.79 -11.19 -0.40
CA THR A 96 1.64 -9.90 0.29
C THR A 96 0.16 -9.58 0.54
N LYS A 97 -0.67 -9.70 -0.49
CA LYS A 97 -2.12 -9.53 -0.41
C LYS A 97 -2.76 -10.47 0.61
N ASN A 98 -2.37 -11.75 0.63
CA ASN A 98 -2.90 -12.72 1.58
C ASN A 98 -2.57 -12.34 3.03
N VAL A 99 -1.34 -11.92 3.30
CA VAL A 99 -0.91 -11.46 4.64
C VAL A 99 -1.72 -10.23 5.07
N MET A 100 -1.82 -9.22 4.21
CA MET A 100 -2.61 -8.01 4.48
C MET A 100 -4.08 -8.36 4.73
N GLN A 101 -4.66 -9.21 3.89
CA GLN A 101 -6.06 -9.61 4.00
C GLN A 101 -6.35 -10.36 5.30
N GLN A 102 -5.42 -11.19 5.80
CA GLN A 102 -5.59 -11.89 7.08
C GLN A 102 -5.68 -10.91 8.26
N HIS A 103 -4.85 -9.86 8.26
CA HIS A 103 -4.91 -8.82 9.29
C HIS A 103 -6.18 -7.96 9.15
N PHE A 104 -6.54 -7.56 7.94
CA PHE A 104 -7.75 -6.76 7.69
C PHE A 104 -9.03 -7.49 8.11
N LYS A 105 -9.09 -8.82 7.90
CA LYS A 105 -10.20 -9.66 8.38
C LYS A 105 -10.34 -9.68 9.91
N LYS A 106 -9.24 -9.45 10.65
CA LYS A 106 -9.24 -9.34 12.12
C LYS A 106 -9.49 -7.92 12.62
N GLY A 107 -9.60 -6.95 11.71
CA GLY A 107 -9.66 -5.52 12.06
C GLY A 107 -8.29 -4.91 12.42
N GLU A 108 -7.21 -5.65 12.19
CA GLU A 108 -5.83 -5.23 12.49
C GLU A 108 -5.24 -4.45 11.29
N PHE A 109 -5.85 -3.32 10.93
CA PHE A 109 -5.45 -2.56 9.73
C PHE A 109 -4.02 -2.07 9.78
N LYS A 110 -3.55 -1.57 10.95
CA LYS A 110 -2.15 -1.20 11.14
C LYS A 110 -1.22 -2.37 10.81
N GLN A 111 -1.39 -3.52 11.46
CA GLN A 111 -0.51 -4.68 11.20
C GLN A 111 -0.58 -5.12 9.74
N GLY A 112 -1.77 -5.07 9.12
CA GLY A 112 -1.91 -5.38 7.71
C GLY A 112 -1.06 -4.45 6.83
N LEU A 113 -1.13 -3.13 7.05
CA LEU A 113 -0.33 -2.15 6.31
C LEU A 113 1.17 -2.35 6.55
N ILE A 114 1.59 -2.48 7.81
CA ILE A 114 3.01 -2.70 8.16
C ILE A 114 3.52 -3.99 7.50
N ALA A 115 2.77 -5.09 7.59
CA ALA A 115 3.16 -6.34 6.98
C ALA A 115 3.24 -6.25 5.45
N GLY A 116 2.31 -5.51 4.83
CA GLY A 116 2.33 -5.24 3.39
C GLY A 116 3.57 -4.46 2.96
N VAL A 117 3.89 -3.38 3.67
CA VAL A 117 5.08 -2.56 3.45
C VAL A 117 6.37 -3.36 3.62
N LEU A 118 6.48 -4.12 4.72
CA LEU A 118 7.66 -4.94 5.00
C LEU A 118 7.83 -6.10 4.02
N SER A 119 6.74 -6.58 3.42
CA SER A 119 6.80 -7.60 2.37
C SER A 119 7.18 -6.99 1.02
N ALA A 120 6.74 -5.76 0.74
CA ALA A 120 6.96 -5.07 -0.53
C ALA A 120 8.33 -4.37 -0.66
N GLY A 121 9.02 -4.10 0.45
CA GLY A 121 10.34 -3.43 0.47
C GLY A 121 11.51 -4.29 0.89
#